data_AF-R7S8Q6-F1
#
_entry.id   AF-R7S8Q6-F1
#
_cell.length_a   1.000
_cell.length_b   1.000
_cell.length_c   1.000
_cell.angle_alpha   90.00
_cell.angle_beta   90.00
_cell.angle_gamma   90.00
#
_symmetry.space_group_name_H-M   'P 1'
#
loop_
_entity.id
_entity.type
_entity.pdbx_description
1 polymer ?
#
loop_
_entity_poly.entity_id
_entity_poly.type
_entity_poly.pdbx_seq_one_letter_code
_entity_poly.pdbx_strand_id
1 'polypeptide(L)'
;MFDNLPYLTGAGKPLDTDELKRYLAADVERVEHPIQWWQDRRTKYPRLSRMAIDYLTIPATSVEVERIFSRGRLLLSHVRNRMTAESTRASMCLGIWAKHGLVDKAVMVATSQLPEVDEPDEQE
;
A
#
# COMPACT_ATOMS: atom_id res chain seq x y z
N MET A 1 -18.13 6.77 -8.33
CA MET A 1 -17.10 6.44 -7.30
C MET A 1 -15.69 6.34 -7.90
N PHE A 2 -15.56 6.09 -9.20
CA PHE A 2 -14.25 5.99 -9.89
C PHE A 2 -14.01 7.11 -10.91
N ASP A 3 -14.90 8.10 -10.97
CA ASP A 3 -14.99 9.09 -12.04
C ASP A 3 -13.93 10.22 -11.93
N ASN A 4 -13.27 10.34 -10.78
CA ASN A 4 -12.29 11.41 -10.49
C ASN A 4 -10.86 10.90 -10.27
N LEU A 5 -10.48 9.79 -10.92
CA LEU A 5 -9.08 9.36 -10.92
C LEU A 5 -8.29 10.21 -11.92
N PRO A 6 -7.26 10.99 -11.48
CA PRO A 6 -6.47 11.89 -12.35
C PRO A 6 -5.68 11.18 -13.46
N TYR A 7 -5.77 9.84 -13.53
CA TYR A 7 -5.18 9.01 -14.57
C TYR A 7 -6.13 8.72 -15.74
N LEU A 8 -7.43 8.98 -15.59
CA LEU A 8 -8.40 8.89 -16.69
C LEU A 8 -8.42 10.14 -17.56
N THR A 9 -7.87 11.26 -17.06
CA THR A 9 -7.82 12.57 -17.73
C THR A 9 -6.67 12.73 -18.72
N GLY A 10 -5.82 11.72 -18.89
CA GLY A 10 -4.85 11.69 -19.97
C GLY A 10 -5.54 11.37 -21.29
N ALA A 11 -5.80 12.38 -22.11
CA ALA A 11 -6.16 12.23 -23.52
C ALA A 11 -4.99 11.58 -24.30
N GLY A 12 -4.79 10.28 -24.09
CA GLY A 12 -3.95 9.44 -24.92
C GLY A 12 -4.65 9.14 -26.24
N LYS A 13 -3.89 9.10 -27.34
CA LYS A 13 -4.34 8.75 -28.70
C LYS A 13 -5.42 7.66 -28.70
N PRO A 14 -6.39 7.70 -29.64
CA PRO A 14 -7.40 6.65 -29.77
C PRO A 14 -6.69 5.31 -29.93
N LEU A 15 -6.88 4.42 -28.96
CA LEU A 15 -6.33 3.07 -28.97
C LEU A 15 -7.09 2.28 -30.04
N ASP A 16 -6.41 1.95 -31.13
CA ASP A 16 -6.91 1.17 -32.26
C ASP A 16 -7.25 -0.31 -31.90
N THR A 17 -7.39 -0.67 -30.62
CA THR A 17 -8.13 -1.87 -30.19
C THR A 17 -8.41 -1.80 -28.69
N ASP A 18 -9.64 -2.15 -28.32
CA ASP A 18 -10.08 -2.32 -26.94
C ASP A 18 -9.28 -3.45 -26.23
N GLU A 19 -8.45 -3.07 -25.25
CA GLU A 19 -7.62 -4.01 -24.46
C GLU A 19 -8.45 -5.09 -23.77
N LEU A 20 -9.65 -4.72 -23.28
CA LEU A 20 -10.54 -5.65 -22.58
C LEU A 20 -11.07 -6.70 -23.54
N LYS A 21 -11.52 -6.30 -24.74
CA LYS A 21 -11.95 -7.26 -25.77
C LYS A 21 -10.82 -8.22 -26.15
N ARG A 22 -9.59 -7.71 -26.29
CA ARG A 22 -8.43 -8.54 -26.62
C ARG A 22 -8.10 -9.54 -25.50
N TYR A 23 -8.21 -9.13 -24.23
CA TYR A 23 -8.02 -10.01 -23.09
C TYR A 23 -9.11 -11.09 -23.00
N LEU A 24 -10.39 -10.70 -23.18
CA LEU A 24 -11.51 -11.64 -23.14
C LEU A 24 -11.54 -12.62 -24.32
N ALA A 25 -10.92 -12.26 -25.44
CA ALA A 25 -10.75 -13.15 -26.60
C ALA A 25 -9.51 -14.05 -26.51
N ALA A 26 -8.63 -13.83 -25.53
CA ALA A 26 -7.46 -14.68 -25.32
C ALA A 26 -7.84 -15.98 -24.60
N ASP A 27 -7.03 -17.01 -24.79
CA ASP A 27 -7.22 -18.28 -24.10
C ASP A 27 -7.11 -18.12 -22.57
N VAL A 28 -7.90 -18.91 -21.85
CA VAL A 28 -7.89 -18.91 -20.39
C VAL A 28 -6.64 -19.64 -19.90
N GLU A 29 -5.73 -18.88 -19.28
CA GLU A 29 -4.53 -19.41 -18.63
C GLU A 29 -4.80 -19.66 -17.13
N ARG A 30 -4.31 -20.78 -16.58
CA ARG A 30 -4.30 -21.00 -15.13
C ARG A 30 -3.06 -20.33 -14.53
N VAL A 31 -3.28 -19.36 -13.65
CA VAL A 31 -2.22 -18.50 -13.10
C VAL A 31 -2.17 -18.64 -11.58
N GLU A 32 -1.01 -18.97 -11.03
CA GLU A 32 -0.80 -19.08 -9.57
C GLU A 32 -0.59 -17.70 -8.90
N HIS A 33 0.06 -16.78 -9.60
CA HIS A 33 0.38 -15.43 -9.10
C HIS A 33 -0.22 -14.36 -10.00
N PRO A 34 -1.53 -14.05 -9.86
CA PRO A 34 -2.24 -13.18 -10.79
C PRO A 34 -1.69 -11.74 -10.80
N ILE A 35 -1.24 -11.22 -9.65
CA ILE A 35 -0.62 -9.89 -9.59
C ILE A 35 0.67 -9.84 -10.43
N GLN A 36 1.54 -10.84 -10.28
CA GLN A 36 2.78 -10.93 -11.06
C GLN A 36 2.48 -11.09 -12.56
N TRP A 37 1.51 -11.91 -12.92
CA TRP A 37 1.09 -12.10 -14.30
C TRP A 37 0.64 -10.79 -14.96
N TRP A 38 -0.10 -9.95 -14.23
CA TRP A 38 -0.51 -8.62 -14.71
C TRP A 38 0.66 -7.63 -14.78
N GLN A 39 1.63 -7.72 -13.87
CA GLN A 39 2.87 -6.93 -13.91
C GLN A 39 3.67 -7.23 -15.17
N ASP A 40 3.87 -8.50 -15.49
CA ASP A 40 4.65 -8.95 -16.66
C ASP A 40 3.99 -8.52 -17.99
N ARG A 41 2.66 -8.34 -18.00
CA ARG A 41 1.87 -7.98 -19.19
C ARG A 41 1.49 -6.50 -19.27
N ARG A 42 2.11 -5.63 -18.46
CA ARG A 42 1.90 -4.18 -18.53
C ARG A 42 2.19 -3.58 -19.91
N THR A 43 3.12 -4.14 -20.66
CA THR A 43 3.42 -3.72 -22.04
C THR A 43 2.30 -4.09 -23.01
N LYS A 44 1.65 -5.25 -22.80
CA LYS A 44 0.55 -5.75 -23.64
C LYS A 44 -0.80 -5.11 -23.29
N TYR A 45 -1.00 -4.79 -22.02
CA TYR A 45 -2.25 -4.27 -21.45
C TYR A 45 -1.99 -3.07 -20.52
N PRO A 46 -1.51 -1.93 -21.03
CA PRO A 46 -1.05 -0.82 -20.18
C PRO A 46 -2.15 -0.23 -19.30
N ARG A 47 -3.40 -0.21 -19.75
CA ARG A 47 -4.52 0.34 -18.96
C ARG A 47 -5.20 -0.75 -18.14
N LEU A 48 -5.46 -1.91 -18.74
CA LEU A 48 -6.18 -2.99 -18.11
C LEU A 48 -5.36 -3.64 -16.97
N SER A 49 -4.05 -3.76 -17.11
CA SER A 49 -3.18 -4.30 -16.04
C SER A 49 -3.23 -3.47 -14.77
N ARG A 50 -3.31 -2.13 -14.88
CA ARG A 50 -3.43 -1.25 -13.72
C ARG A 50 -4.74 -1.49 -12.97
N MET A 51 -5.86 -1.50 -13.69
CA MET A 51 -7.17 -1.79 -13.11
C MET A 51 -7.19 -3.16 -12.45
N ALA A 52 -6.66 -4.19 -13.12
CA ALA A 52 -6.63 -5.54 -12.59
C ALA A 52 -5.80 -5.65 -11.30
N ILE A 53 -4.64 -4.99 -11.25
CA ILE A 53 -3.81 -4.94 -10.03
C ILE A 53 -4.54 -4.22 -8.90
N ASP A 54 -5.21 -3.09 -9.20
CA ASP A 54 -5.98 -2.36 -8.20
C ASP A 54 -7.09 -3.23 -7.57
N TYR A 55 -7.77 -4.06 -8.37
CA TYR A 55 -8.78 -5.00 -7.85
C TYR A 55 -8.18 -6.20 -7.11
N LEU A 56 -7.12 -6.81 -7.64
CA LEU A 56 -6.51 -8.01 -7.07
C LEU A 56 -5.75 -7.76 -5.76
N THR A 57 -5.38 -6.51 -5.48
CA THR A 57 -4.70 -6.11 -4.25
C THR A 57 -5.66 -5.81 -3.10
N ILE A 58 -6.97 -5.76 -3.36
CA ILE A 58 -7.98 -5.58 -2.32
C ILE A 58 -8.04 -6.86 -1.45
N PRO A 59 -7.84 -6.77 -0.13
CA PRO A 59 -7.97 -7.93 0.75
C PRO A 59 -9.41 -8.43 0.73
N ALA A 60 -9.57 -9.76 0.64
CA ALA A 60 -10.90 -10.39 0.58
C ALA A 60 -11.70 -10.25 1.88
N THR A 61 -11.05 -9.94 3.01
CA THR A 61 -11.68 -9.86 4.34
C THR A 61 -11.11 -8.71 5.16
N SER A 62 -11.86 -8.24 6.17
CA SER A 62 -11.41 -7.25 7.16
C SER A 62 -10.40 -7.79 8.17
N VAL A 63 -10.04 -9.08 8.12
CA VAL A 63 -9.22 -9.75 9.15
C VAL A 63 -7.86 -9.06 9.33
N GLU A 64 -7.23 -8.61 8.24
CA GLU A 64 -5.95 -7.90 8.32
C GLU A 64 -6.08 -6.55 9.03
N VAL A 65 -7.16 -5.83 8.73
CA VAL A 65 -7.49 -4.55 9.35
C VAL A 65 -7.75 -4.73 10.86
N GLU A 66 -8.54 -5.72 11.23
CA GLU A 66 -8.81 -6.09 12.63
C GLU A 66 -7.52 -6.49 13.37
N ARG A 67 -6.61 -7.21 12.70
CA ARG A 67 -5.30 -7.58 13.26
C ARG A 67 -4.44 -6.36 13.53
N ILE A 68 -4.45 -5.36 12.63
CA ILE A 68 -3.75 -4.08 12.83
C ILE A 68 -4.36 -3.33 14.03
N PHE A 69 -5.69 -3.21 14.10
CA PHE A 69 -6.35 -2.53 15.22
C PHE A 69 -6.10 -3.20 16.56
N SER A 70 -6.12 -4.54 16.61
CA SER A 70 -5.83 -5.30 17.83
C SER A 70 -4.39 -5.06 18.31
N ARG A 71 -3.42 -5.02 17.39
CA ARG A 71 -2.03 -4.65 17.70
C ARG A 71 -1.89 -3.20 18.16
N GLY A 72 -2.61 -2.27 17.51
CA GLY A 72 -2.66 -0.87 17.92
C GLY A 72 -3.19 -0.71 19.34
N ARG A 73 -4.26 -1.43 19.70
CA ARG A 73 -4.79 -1.43 21.06
C ARG A 73 -3.78 -1.91 22.09
N LEU A 74 -2.99 -2.94 21.78
CA LEU A 74 -1.93 -3.42 22.67
C LEU A 74 -0.81 -2.38 22.88
N LEU A 75 -0.42 -1.67 21.81
CA LEU A 75 0.58 -0.59 21.88
C LEU A 75 0.09 0.58 22.74
N LEU A 76 -1.19 0.94 22.60
CA LEU A 76 -1.79 2.07 23.32
C LEU A 76 -2.14 1.73 24.78
N SER A 77 -2.55 0.51 25.10
CA SER A 77 -3.09 0.21 26.44
C SER A 77 -2.04 -0.06 27.51
N HIS A 78 -0.79 -0.40 27.16
CA HIS A 78 0.18 -0.92 28.15
C HIS A 78 1.53 -0.20 28.23
N VAL A 79 1.92 0.66 27.26
CA VAL A 79 3.33 1.11 27.20
C VAL A 79 3.53 2.63 27.14
N ARG A 80 2.57 3.43 26.63
CA ARG A 80 2.80 4.89 26.41
C ARG A 80 1.52 5.73 26.48
N ASN A 81 1.24 6.34 27.65
CA ASN A 81 0.05 7.19 27.86
C ASN A 81 0.14 8.62 27.25
N ARG A 82 1.22 8.96 26.52
CA ARG A 82 1.42 10.29 25.89
C ARG A 82 1.75 10.24 24.39
N MET A 83 1.49 9.13 23.69
CA MET A 83 1.70 9.12 22.22
C MET A 83 0.55 9.82 21.51
N THR A 84 0.90 10.69 20.57
CA THR A 84 -0.06 11.24 19.61
C THR A 84 -0.52 10.16 18.62
N ALA A 85 -1.62 10.42 17.92
CA ALA A 85 -2.10 9.53 16.85
C ALA A 85 -1.05 9.35 15.74
N GLU A 86 -0.24 10.38 15.49
CA GLU A 86 0.84 10.35 14.51
C GLU A 86 1.98 9.43 14.95
N SER A 87 2.50 9.60 16.16
CA SER A 87 3.57 8.74 16.70
C SER A 87 3.14 7.28 16.81
N THR A 88 1.85 7.04 17.10
CA THR A 88 1.26 5.70 17.11
C THR A 88 1.27 5.09 15.71
N ARG A 89 0.81 5.83 14.70
CA ARG A 89 0.80 5.40 13.30
C ARG A 89 2.21 5.11 12.80
N ALA A 90 3.15 6.03 13.03
CA ALA A 90 4.54 5.89 12.64
C ALA A 90 5.18 4.64 13.28
N SER A 91 4.94 4.42 14.57
CA SER A 91 5.43 3.21 15.28
C SER A 91 4.86 1.91 14.70
N MET A 92 3.56 1.89 14.37
CA MET A 92 2.93 0.71 13.75
C MET A 92 3.49 0.43 12.35
N CYS A 93 3.61 1.47 11.51
CA CYS A 93 4.18 1.37 10.16
C CYS A 93 5.64 0.88 10.22
N LEU A 94 6.47 1.52 11.05
CA LEU A 94 7.87 1.13 11.25
C LEU A 94 7.99 -0.32 11.69
N GLY A 95 7.16 -0.76 12.64
CA GLY A 95 7.16 -2.13 13.12
C GLY A 95 6.77 -3.15 12.04
N ILE A 96 5.86 -2.80 11.12
CA ILE A 96 5.51 -3.64 9.97
C ILE A 96 6.65 -3.64 8.94
N TRP A 97 7.14 -2.47 8.55
CA TRP A 97 8.21 -2.33 7.55
C TRP A 97 9.49 -3.05 7.98
N ALA A 98 9.89 -2.93 9.25
CA ALA A 98 11.04 -3.64 9.79
C ALA A 98 10.88 -5.17 9.70
N LYS A 99 9.67 -5.70 9.97
CA LYS A 99 9.38 -7.15 9.82
C LYS A 99 9.44 -7.63 8.39
N HIS A 100 9.11 -6.76 7.43
CA HIS A 100 9.21 -7.04 6.00
C HIS A 100 10.59 -6.72 5.41
N GLY A 101 11.57 -6.31 6.22
CA GLY A 101 12.92 -5.98 5.75
C GLY A 101 12.97 -4.71 4.88
N LEU A 102 11.94 -3.87 4.95
CA LEU A 102 11.86 -2.60 4.21
C LEU A 102 12.66 -1.47 4.88
N VAL A 103 13.14 -1.71 6.10
CA VAL A 103 13.98 -0.78 6.87
C VAL A 103 15.24 -1.54 7.29
N ASP A 104 16.40 -0.96 6.97
CA ASP A 104 17.68 -1.51 7.41
C ASP A 104 17.79 -1.44 8.94
N LYS A 105 18.26 -2.54 9.53
CA LYS A 105 18.51 -2.62 10.97
C LYS A 105 19.55 -1.59 11.42
N ALA A 106 20.53 -1.26 10.57
CA ALA A 106 21.51 -0.23 10.85
C ALA A 106 20.84 1.13 11.06
N VAL A 107 19.86 1.45 10.20
CA VAL A 107 19.08 2.70 10.30
C VAL A 107 18.25 2.71 11.58
N MET A 108 17.59 1.60 11.93
CA MET A 108 16.83 1.51 13.19
C MET A 108 17.70 1.75 14.43
N VAL A 109 18.91 1.17 14.46
CA VAL A 109 19.85 1.36 15.58
C VAL A 109 20.29 2.81 15.65
N ALA A 110 20.61 3.43 14.51
CA ALA A 110 20.98 4.85 14.47
C ALA A 110 19.84 5.76 14.95
N THR A 111 18.59 5.51 14.51
CA THR A 111 17.42 6.27 14.95
C THR A 111 17.18 6.16 16.46
N SER A 112 17.46 5.00 17.07
CA SER A 112 17.30 4.81 18.53
C SER A 112 18.29 5.62 19.39
N GLN A 113 19.35 6.15 18.77
CA GLN A 113 20.40 6.92 19.44
C GLN A 113 20.26 8.43 19.18
N LEU A 114 19.28 8.85 18.39
CA LEU A 114 19.04 10.27 18.14
C LEU A 114 18.55 10.95 19.42
N PRO A 115 18.97 12.20 19.67
CA PRO A 115 18.41 13.00 20.76
C PRO A 115 16.90 13.16 20.56
N GLU A 116 16.15 13.23 21.66
CA GLU A 116 14.73 13.56 21.60
C GLU A 116 14.57 14.91 20.87
N VAL A 117 13.66 14.94 19.91
CA VAL A 117 13.32 16.16 19.19
C VAL A 117 12.46 16.99 20.14
N ASP A 118 13.00 18.10 20.64
CA ASP A 118 12.18 19.12 21.28
C ASP A 118 11.22 19.68 20.23
N GLU A 119 9.93 19.33 20.34
CA GLU A 119 8.91 20.00 19.54
C GLU A 119 8.93 21.48 19.92
N PRO A 120 8.99 22.41 18.95
CA PRO A 120 8.84 23.83 19.26
C PRO A 120 7.47 23.99 19.90
N ASP A 121 7.43 24.61 21.09
CA ASP A 121 6.20 24.95 21.78
C ASP A 121 5.21 25.55 20.77
N GLU A 122 4.12 24.84 20.49
CA GLU A 122 2.98 25.38 19.76
C GLU A 122 2.46 26.55 20.60
N GLN A 123 2.96 27.75 20.30
CA GLN A 123 2.45 28.99 20.85
C GLN A 123 1.13 29.31 20.14
N GLU A 124 0.08 29.27 20.98
CA GLU A 124 -1.27 29.85 20.88
C GLU A 124 -2.42 28.99 20.34
#